data_AF-A0A7W5VRR1-F1
#
_entry.id   AF-A0A7W5VRR1-F1
#
_cell.length_a   1.000
_cell.length_b   1.000
_cell.length_c   1.000
_cell.angle_alpha   90.00
_cell.angle_beta   90.00
_cell.angle_gamma   90.00
#
_symmetry.space_group_name_H-M   'P 1'
#
loop_
_entity.id
_entity.type
_entity.pdbx_description
1 polymer ?
#
loop_
_entity_poly.entity_id
_entity_poly.type
_entity_poly.pdbx_seq_one_letter_code
_entity_poly.pdbx_strand_id
1 'polypeptide(L)' 'MERLPKEERYIDGVRRMVPHFPETAIREVIANALIQQDFMATGVGPVVEIYDNRIEVTNPRQFPDQRRPHPR' A
#
# COMPACT_ATOMS: atom_id res chain seq x y z
N MET A 1 4.01 6.46 -9.55
CA MET A 1 4.70 5.54 -8.63
C MET A 1 6.16 5.92 -8.36
N GLU A 2 6.53 7.17 -8.65
CA GLU A 2 7.93 7.62 -8.62
C GLU A 2 8.58 7.62 -7.22
N ARG A 3 7.77 7.79 -6.17
CA ARG A 3 8.17 7.81 -4.76
C ARG A 3 8.24 6.41 -4.11
N LEU A 4 7.99 5.35 -4.87
CA LEU A 4 8.08 4.00 -4.33
C LEU A 4 9.54 3.56 -4.17
N PRO A 5 9.84 2.74 -3.15
CA PRO A 5 11.16 2.15 -2.99
C PRO A 5 11.54 1.33 -4.23
N LYS A 6 12.77 1.57 -4.70
CA LYS A 6 13.36 0.95 -5.87
C LYS A 6 14.86 0.89 -5.68
N GLU A 7 15.46 -0.18 -6.16
CA GLU A 7 16.91 -0.37 -6.16
C GLU A 7 17.46 -0.28 -7.58
N GLU A 8 18.71 0.14 -7.69
CA GLU A 8 19.45 0.05 -8.95
C GLU A 8 20.08 -1.34 -9.05
N ARG A 9 19.84 -2.04 -10.16
CA ARG A 9 20.39 -3.37 -10.41
C ARG A 9 20.95 -3.49 -11.82
N TYR A 10 22.13 -4.08 -11.94
CA TYR A 10 22.71 -4.44 -13.23
C TYR A 10 22.19 -5.80 -13.66
N ILE A 11 21.39 -5.81 -14.74
CA ILE A 11 20.80 -7.02 -15.32
C ILE A 11 21.32 -7.09 -16.75
N ASP A 12 22.04 -8.17 -17.07
CA ASP A 12 22.68 -8.39 -18.37
C ASP A 12 23.61 -7.25 -18.81
N GLY A 13 24.35 -6.67 -17.85
CA GLY A 13 25.24 -5.53 -18.08
C GLY A 13 24.52 -4.19 -18.27
N VAL A 14 23.18 -4.16 -18.19
CA VAL A 14 22.38 -2.93 -18.30
C VAL A 14 21.88 -2.52 -16.93
N ARG A 15 22.09 -1.24 -16.60
CA ARG A 15 21.57 -0.62 -15.38
C ARG A 15 20.06 -0.46 -15.45
N ARG A 16 19.32 -1.06 -14.51
CA ARG A 16 17.86 -0.98 -14.42
C ARG A 16 17.43 -0.55 -13.02
N MET A 17 16.40 0.29 -12.95
CA MET A 17 15.70 0.58 -11.70
C MET A 17 14.63 -0.50 -11.48
N VAL A 18 14.76 -1.27 -10.41
CA VAL A 18 13.85 -2.36 -10.07
C VAL A 18 13.01 -1.93 -8.85
N PRO A 19 11.66 -1.88 -8.96
CA PRO A 19 10.82 -1.56 -7.82
C PRO A 19 10.85 -2.69 -6.78
N HIS A 20 10.84 -2.35 -5.49
CA HIS A 20 10.85 -3.34 -4.40
C HIS A 20 9.56 -4.17 -4.34
N PHE A 21 8.46 -3.59 -4.83
CA PHE A 21 7.13 -4.19 -4.80
C PHE A 21 6.51 -4.15 -6.19
N PRO A 22 5.72 -5.17 -6.57
CA PRO A 22 4.96 -5.12 -7.82
C PRO A 22 4.00 -3.93 -7.80
N GLU A 23 4.08 -3.09 -8.83
CA GLU A 23 3.18 -1.93 -8.96
C GLU A 23 1.70 -2.34 -8.90
N THR A 24 1.35 -3.49 -9.49
CA THR A 24 -0.01 -4.04 -9.46
C THR A 24 -0.52 -4.28 -8.04
N ALA A 25 0.29 -4.89 -7.18
CA ALA A 25 -0.10 -5.15 -5.79
C ALA A 25 -0.38 -3.84 -5.05
N ILE A 26 0.43 -2.81 -5.27
CA ILE A 26 0.21 -1.49 -4.66
C ILE A 26 -1.09 -0.86 -5.16
N ARG A 27 -1.38 -0.93 -6.47
CA ARG A 27 -2.66 -0.43 -7.01
C ARG A 27 -3.85 -1.15 -6.38
N GLU A 28 -3.77 -2.46 -6.26
CA GLU A 28 -4.85 -3.26 -5.68
C GLU A 28 -5.09 -2.92 -4.21
N VAL A 29 -4.04 -2.77 -3.41
CA VAL A 29 -4.17 -2.39 -2.00
C VAL A 29 -4.80 -1.00 -1.86
N ILE A 30 -4.34 -0.01 -2.64
CA ILE A 30 -4.90 1.35 -2.62
C ILE A 30 -6.35 1.33 -3.12
N ALA A 31 -6.66 0.61 -4.20
CA ALA A 31 -8.01 0.47 -4.71
C ALA A 31 -8.94 -0.19 -3.68
N ASN A 32 -8.49 -1.24 -3.01
CA ASN A 32 -9.24 -1.90 -1.94
C ASN A 32 -9.52 -0.95 -0.77
N ALA A 33 -8.58 -0.08 -0.43
CA ALA A 33 -8.78 0.95 0.59
C ALA A 33 -9.83 1.99 0.14
N LEU A 34 -9.74 2.48 -1.09
CA LEU A 34 -10.66 3.50 -1.63
C LEU A 34 -12.08 2.97 -1.86
N ILE A 35 -12.25 1.76 -2.39
CA ILE A 35 -13.56 1.17 -2.66
C ILE A 35 -14.33 0.95 -1.36
N GLN A 36 -13.62 0.62 -0.29
CA GLN A 36 -14.23 0.22 0.96
C GLN A 36 -14.20 1.33 2.01
N GLN A 37 -13.81 2.56 1.67
CA GLN A 37 -13.83 3.69 2.61
C GLN A 37 -15.27 4.09 2.97
N ASP A 38 -15.44 4.67 4.15
CA ASP A 38 -16.71 5.30 4.53
C ASP A 38 -16.80 6.69 3.90
N PHE A 39 -17.60 6.82 2.85
CA PHE A 39 -17.83 8.08 2.15
C PHE A 39 -18.72 9.07 2.92
N MET A 40 -19.35 8.64 4.02
CA MET A 40 -20.13 9.52 4.91
C MET A 40 -19.25 10.17 5.98
N ALA A 41 -18.09 9.58 6.29
CA ALA A 41 -17.13 10.13 7.23
C ALA A 41 -16.33 11.27 6.56
N THR A 42 -16.47 12.50 7.08
CA THR A 42 -15.74 13.65 6.57
C THR A 42 -14.39 13.81 7.28
N GLY A 43 -13.35 14.18 6.53
CA GLY A 43 -12.01 14.44 7.07
C GLY A 43 -11.17 13.20 7.39
N VAL A 44 -11.62 12.01 7.00
CA VAL A 44 -10.91 10.73 7.19
C VAL A 44 -10.86 9.98 5.86
N GLY A 45 -9.74 9.32 5.58
CA GLY A 45 -9.54 8.54 4.37
C GLY A 45 -8.28 7.68 4.44
N PRO A 46 -8.01 6.86 3.40
CA PRO A 46 -6.81 6.02 3.38
C PRO A 46 -5.52 6.85 3.48
N VAL A 47 -4.71 6.55 4.48
CA VAL A 47 -3.36 7.08 4.67
C VAL A 47 -2.38 6.08 4.08
N VAL A 48 -1.45 6.57 3.25
CA VAL A 48 -0.39 5.75 2.65
C VAL A 48 0.96 6.24 3.15
N GLU A 49 1.67 5.38 3.86
CA GLU A 49 3.00 5.63 4.41
C GLU A 49 4.02 4.75 3.69
N ILE A 50 5.11 5.36 3.25
CA ILE A 50 6.15 4.69 2.46
C ILE A 50 7.45 4.71 3.26
N TYR A 51 7.99 3.53 3.51
CA TYR A 51 9.27 3.32 4.17
C TYR A 51 10.21 2.56 3.22
N ASP A 52 11.50 2.51 3.54
CA ASP A 52 12.50 1.87 2.68
C ASP A 52 12.21 0.38 2.43
N ASN A 53 11.62 -0.30 3.41
CA ASN A 53 11.37 -1.75 3.39
C ASN A 53 9.89 -2.15 3.39
N ARG A 54 8.95 -1.21 3.49
CA ARG A 54 7.51 -1.51 3.52
C ARG A 54 6.66 -0.32 3.09
N ILE A 55 5.43 -0.61 2.70
CA ILE A 55 4.39 0.38 2.43
C ILE A 55 3.21 0.03 3.33
N GLU A 56 2.75 0.98 4.12
CA GLU A 56 1.60 0.83 5.00
C GLU A 56 0.43 1.61 4.43
N VAL A 57 -0.73 0.95 4.31
CA VAL A 57 -1.98 1.58 3.87
C VAL A 57 -2.99 1.44 4.99
N THR A 58 -3.26 2.54 5.68
CA THR A 58 -4.18 2.61 6.81
C THR A 58 -5.49 3.22 6.35
N ASN A 59 -6.55 2.43 6.26
CA ASN A 59 -7.89 2.92 6.00
C ASN A 59 -8.70 2.94 7.31
N PRO A 60 -9.08 4.12 7.84
CA PRO A 60 -9.89 4.22 9.04
C PRO A 60 -11.27 3.61 8.78
N ARG A 61 -11.40 2.33 9.13
CA ARG A 61 -12.64 1.60 9.10
C ARG A 61 -12.96 1.03 10.46
N GLN A 62 -14.24 1.07 10.81
CA GLN A 62 -14.77 0.34 11.95
C GLN A 62 -15.12 -1.07 11.47
N PHE A 63 -14.34 -2.07 11.88
CA PHE A 63 -14.76 -3.45 11.68
C PHE A 63 -15.91 -3.74 12.65
N PRO A 64 -17.06 -4.27 12.19
CA PRO A 64 -17.97 -4.93 13.11
C PRO A 64 -17.20 -6.05 13.79
N ASP A 65 -17.38 -6.19 15.10
CA ASP A 65 -16.56 -6.92 16.08
C ASP A 65 -16.14 -8.36 15.67
N GLN A 66 -16.79 -8.95 14.67
CA GLN A 66 -16.57 -10.30 14.15
C GLN A 66 -15.43 -10.45 13.12
N ARG A 67 -14.74 -9.37 12.70
CA ARG A 67 -13.60 -9.43 11.77
C ARG A 67 -12.28 -8.96 12.36
N ARG A 68 -12.08 -9.13 13.67
CA ARG A 68 -10.75 -8.92 14.26
C ARG A 68 -9.82 -10.05 13.80
N PRO A 69 -8.63 -9.77 13.26
CA PRO A 69 -7.63 -10.81 13.06
C PRO A 69 -7.28 -11.40 14.42
N HIS A 70 -7.26 -12.74 14.51
CA HIS A 70 -6.79 -13.43 15.70
C HIS A 70 -5.34 -12.99 15.99
N PRO A 71 -5.00 -12.62 17.24
CA PRO A 71 -3.62 -12.38 17.60
C PRO A 71 -2.83 -13.67 17.35
N ARG A 72 -1.78 -13.58 16.53
CA ARG A 72 -0.76 -14.63 16.45
C ARG A 72 0.18 -14.51 17.64
#